data_AF-A0A9X4B0V4-F1
#
_entry.id   AF-A0A9X4B0V4-F1
#
_cell.length_a   1.000
_cell.length_b   1.000
_cell.length_c   1.000
_cell.angle_alpha   90.00
_cell.angle_beta   90.00
_cell.angle_gamma   90.00
#
_symmetry.space_group_name_H-M   'P 1'
#
loop_
_entity.id
_entity.type
_entity.pdbx_description
1 polymer ?
#
loop_
_entity_poly.entity_id
_entity_poly.type
_entity_poly.pdbx_seq_one_letter_code
_entity_poly.pdbx_strand_id
1 'polypeptide(L)'
;MSNDVVNFIGYHGTKSYVRKKIERDGFIQSNSGWLGKGVYFFQEDCDMALNWAKKKHKTVMVCFIKRIIELNEEKFFDITWPLDPRTKYFFDEREKFVKEMEKRGYVVEVDNKKRFEGAIVDQICERKKYDVARACTYTYQQYDEIYSLNSIFANGVEICVKNEDCMKVS
;
A
#
# COMPACT_ATOMS: atom_id res chain seq x y z
N MET A 1 12.42 -16.35 -19.05
CA MET A 1 11.88 -15.59 -17.90
C MET A 1 13.01 -14.69 -17.46
N SER A 2 12.83 -13.37 -17.48
CA SER A 2 13.88 -12.49 -16.99
C SER A 2 13.89 -12.58 -15.46
N ASN A 3 15.05 -12.87 -14.87
CA ASN A 3 15.26 -12.85 -13.43
C ASN A 3 15.48 -11.41 -12.97
N ASP A 4 14.67 -10.47 -13.46
CA ASP A 4 14.83 -9.07 -13.12
C ASP A 4 14.36 -8.90 -11.68
N VAL A 5 15.31 -8.63 -10.80
CA VAL A 5 15.07 -8.40 -9.38
C VAL A 5 14.84 -6.91 -9.18
N VAL A 6 13.73 -6.57 -8.53
CA VAL A 6 13.42 -5.22 -8.06
C VAL A 6 13.85 -5.10 -6.62
N ASN A 7 14.44 -3.96 -6.27
CA ASN A 7 14.82 -3.64 -4.91
C ASN A 7 14.50 -2.18 -4.61
N PHE A 8 13.90 -1.92 -3.45
CA PHE A 8 13.74 -0.59 -2.90
C PHE A 8 13.74 -0.61 -1.37
N ILE A 9 14.03 0.55 -0.77
CA ILE A 9 13.98 0.74 0.68
C ILE A 9 12.56 1.15 1.08
N GLY A 10 11.97 0.42 2.03
CA GLY A 10 10.70 0.73 2.65
C GLY A 10 10.86 1.23 4.08
N TYR A 11 10.08 2.24 4.46
CA TYR A 11 9.96 2.74 5.84
C TYR A 11 8.54 2.53 6.39
N HIS A 12 8.42 1.74 7.46
CA HIS A 12 7.16 1.48 8.16
C HIS A 12 7.07 2.30 9.45
N GLY A 13 6.15 3.27 9.50
CA GLY A 13 5.89 4.06 10.71
C GLY A 13 5.10 3.28 11.75
N THR A 14 5.53 3.27 13.01
CA THR A 14 4.86 2.54 14.10
C THR A 14 5.11 3.17 15.46
N LYS A 15 4.52 2.60 16.51
CA LYS A 15 4.75 3.00 17.91
C LYS A 15 6.10 2.46 18.39
N SER A 16 6.89 3.26 19.10
CA SER A 16 8.25 2.88 19.52
C SER A 16 8.29 1.59 20.34
N TYR A 17 7.28 1.35 21.19
CA TYR A 17 7.20 0.11 21.98
C TYR A 17 6.76 -1.12 21.15
N VAL A 18 6.09 -0.92 20.01
CA VAL A 18 5.69 -2.01 19.10
C VAL A 18 6.85 -2.45 18.23
N ARG A 19 7.83 -1.57 17.95
CA ARG A 19 9.01 -1.92 17.16
C ARG A 19 9.69 -3.20 17.64
N LYS A 20 9.98 -3.31 18.94
CA LYS A 20 10.62 -4.52 19.51
C LYS A 20 9.79 -5.78 19.30
N LYS A 21 8.46 -5.66 19.31
CA LYS A 21 7.55 -6.77 19.03
C LYS A 21 7.63 -7.17 17.56
N ILE A 22 7.64 -6.22 16.63
CA ILE A 22 7.77 -6.50 15.20
C ILE A 22 9.12 -7.15 14.88
N GLU A 23 10.22 -6.67 15.47
CA GLU A 23 11.54 -7.27 15.25
C GLU A 23 11.64 -8.72 15.77
N ARG A 24 10.82 -9.09 16.77
CA ARG A 24 10.82 -10.44 17.37
C ARG A 24 9.82 -11.37 16.70
N ASP A 25 8.60 -10.88 16.46
CA ASP A 25 7.43 -11.69 16.10
C ASP A 25 7.05 -11.55 14.61
N GLY A 26 7.70 -10.64 13.87
CA GLY A 26 7.31 -10.27 12.50
C GLY A 26 6.24 -9.18 12.46
N PHE A 27 5.85 -8.79 11.24
CA PHE A 27 4.81 -7.79 11.08
C PHE A 27 3.42 -8.40 11.29
N ILE A 28 2.46 -7.56 11.66
CA ILE A 28 1.05 -7.92 11.61
C ILE A 28 0.44 -7.15 10.45
N GLN A 29 -0.05 -7.87 9.45
CA GLN A 29 -0.67 -7.25 8.28
C GLN A 29 -1.88 -6.40 8.67
N SER A 30 -1.96 -5.20 8.10
CA SER A 30 -3.16 -4.38 8.17
C SER A 30 -4.26 -5.02 7.34
N ASN A 31 -5.50 -5.03 7.84
CA ASN A 31 -6.68 -5.50 7.10
C ASN A 31 -7.27 -4.43 6.16
N SER A 32 -6.63 -3.26 6.07
CA SER A 32 -7.11 -2.14 5.26
C SER A 32 -5.99 -1.19 4.87
N GLY A 33 -6.19 -0.44 3.79
CA GLY A 33 -5.29 0.60 3.31
C GLY A 33 -5.59 0.91 1.84
N TRP A 34 -4.77 1.75 1.23
CA TRP A 34 -4.96 2.15 -0.18
C TRP A 34 -4.84 0.98 -1.16
N LEU A 35 -4.05 -0.02 -0.81
CA LEU A 35 -3.70 -1.16 -1.65
C LEU A 35 -4.21 -2.48 -1.06
N GLY A 36 -5.22 -2.42 -0.17
CA GLY A 36 -5.80 -3.61 0.45
C GLY A 36 -5.04 -4.12 1.69
N LYS A 37 -5.10 -5.42 1.95
CA LYS A 37 -4.46 -6.07 3.11
C LYS A 37 -2.95 -6.20 2.91
N GLY A 38 -2.16 -5.95 3.95
CA GLY A 38 -0.70 -6.19 3.91
C GLY A 38 0.10 -5.34 4.89
N VAL A 39 1.42 -5.42 4.80
CA VAL A 39 2.36 -4.58 5.55
C VAL A 39 2.72 -3.37 4.70
N TYR A 40 2.52 -2.16 5.25
CA TYR A 40 2.69 -0.92 4.51
C TYR A 40 4.03 -0.25 4.80
N PHE A 41 4.68 0.22 3.73
CA PHE A 41 5.90 1.01 3.77
C PHE A 41 5.77 2.22 2.87
N PHE A 42 6.42 3.32 3.23
CA PHE A 42 6.72 4.41 2.30
C PHE A 42 8.04 4.11 1.59
N GLN A 43 8.05 4.22 0.26
CA GLN A 43 9.26 4.02 -0.52
C GLN A 43 10.21 5.19 -0.30
N GLU A 44 11.41 4.90 0.20
CA GLU A 44 12.52 5.85 0.35
C GLU A 44 12.23 7.11 1.20
N ASP A 45 11.08 7.19 1.85
CA ASP A 45 10.62 8.37 2.59
C ASP A 45 10.34 8.03 4.07
N CYS A 46 11.34 8.23 4.92
CA CYS A 46 11.21 8.01 6.36
C CYS A 46 10.42 9.11 7.07
N ASP A 47 10.42 10.34 6.54
CA ASP A 47 9.70 11.46 7.11
C ASP A 47 8.19 11.27 6.93
N MET A 48 7.74 10.80 5.77
CA MET A 48 6.35 10.43 5.52
C MET A 48 5.90 9.30 6.45
N ALA A 49 6.74 8.28 6.64
CA ALA A 49 6.46 7.19 7.58
C ALA A 49 6.28 7.70 9.02
N LEU A 50 7.16 8.60 9.48
CA LEU A 50 7.05 9.23 10.79
C LEU A 50 5.84 10.14 10.91
N ASN A 51 5.54 10.95 9.90
CA ASN A 51 4.39 11.85 9.90
C ASN A 51 3.07 11.08 9.94
N TRP A 52 2.96 10.01 9.15
CA TRP A 52 1.84 9.08 9.23
C TRP A 52 1.70 8.47 10.64
N ALA A 53 2.81 8.01 11.23
CA ALA A 53 2.79 7.41 12.55
C ALA A 53 2.37 8.42 13.63
N LYS A 54 2.94 9.64 13.62
CA LYS A 54 2.57 10.74 14.54
C LYS A 54 1.08 11.06 14.44
N LYS A 55 0.54 11.11 13.22
CA LYS A 55 -0.89 11.35 12.99
C LYS A 55 -1.76 10.20 13.53
N LYS A 56 -1.38 8.95 13.25
CA LYS A 56 -2.13 7.77 13.65
C LYS A 56 -2.06 7.50 15.17
N HIS A 57 -0.96 7.89 15.80
CA HIS A 57 -0.63 7.54 17.19
C HIS A 57 -0.29 8.79 18.01
N LYS A 58 -1.23 9.75 18.07
CA LYS A 58 -1.04 11.12 18.61
C LYS A 58 -0.48 11.19 20.05
N THR A 59 -0.67 10.16 20.87
CA THR A 59 -0.37 10.17 22.31
C THR A 59 0.86 9.37 22.72
N VAL A 60 1.55 8.73 21.78
CA VAL A 60 2.68 7.85 22.09
C VAL A 60 3.88 8.19 21.22
N MET A 61 5.06 7.88 21.74
CA MET A 61 6.29 7.99 20.96
C MET A 61 6.22 7.04 19.76
N VAL A 62 6.58 7.56 18.60
CA VAL A 62 6.61 6.81 17.34
C VAL A 62 8.03 6.70 16.81
N CYS A 63 8.24 5.71 15.96
CA CYS A 63 9.48 5.51 15.21
C CYS A 63 9.14 4.94 13.83
N PHE A 64 10.16 4.65 13.04
CA PHE A 64 10.02 3.83 11.83
C PHE A 64 10.86 2.55 11.93
N ILE A 65 10.51 1.58 11.08
CA ILE A 65 11.29 0.38 10.80
C ILE A 65 11.70 0.43 9.33
N LYS A 66 12.98 0.24 9.05
CA LYS A 66 13.53 0.17 7.70
C LYS A 66 13.59 -1.29 7.25
N ARG A 67 13.20 -1.57 6.01
CA ARG A 67 13.38 -2.86 5.33
C ARG A 67 13.85 -2.65 3.91
N ILE A 68 14.66 -3.59 3.43
CA ILE A 68 14.94 -3.77 2.01
C ILE A 68 13.83 -4.69 1.49
N ILE A 69 13.13 -4.26 0.44
CA ILE A 69 12.08 -5.08 -0.19
C ILE A 69 12.63 -5.51 -1.53
N GLU A 70 12.89 -6.81 -1.65
CA GLU A 70 13.53 -7.41 -2.82
C GLU A 70 12.68 -8.57 -3.34
N LEU A 71 12.32 -8.52 -4.62
CA LEU A 71 11.44 -9.49 -5.26
C LEU A 71 11.72 -9.58 -6.77
N ASN A 72 11.32 -10.68 -7.39
CA ASN A 72 11.29 -10.76 -8.85
C ASN A 72 10.23 -9.82 -9.42
N GLU A 73 10.49 -9.21 -10.57
CA GLU A 73 9.57 -8.30 -11.28
C GLU A 73 8.20 -8.96 -11.53
N GLU A 74 8.16 -10.27 -11.80
CA GLU A 74 6.91 -11.02 -11.99
C GLU A 74 6.00 -11.07 -10.75
N LYS A 75 6.57 -10.85 -9.56
CA LYS A 75 5.88 -10.79 -8.27
C LYS A 75 5.47 -9.37 -7.90
N PHE A 76 5.78 -8.40 -8.76
CA PHE A 76 5.59 -6.99 -8.47
C PHE A 76 4.40 -6.36 -9.22
N PHE A 77 3.38 -5.99 -8.46
CA PHE A 77 2.23 -5.25 -8.97
C PHE A 77 2.42 -3.74 -8.78
N ASP A 78 3.13 -3.12 -9.72
CA ASP A 78 3.36 -1.69 -9.72
C ASP A 78 2.36 -0.96 -10.62
N ILE A 79 1.62 -0.03 -10.02
CA ILE A 79 0.64 0.82 -10.70
C ILE A 79 0.96 2.32 -10.53
N THR A 80 2.22 2.65 -10.29
CA THR A 80 2.69 4.04 -10.19
C THR A 80 2.69 4.79 -11.52
N TRP A 81 2.78 4.07 -12.65
CA TRP A 81 2.83 4.66 -13.98
C TRP A 81 1.51 4.45 -14.77
N PRO A 82 0.81 5.51 -15.20
CA PRO A 82 -0.49 5.40 -15.86
C PRO A 82 -0.49 4.59 -17.17
N LEU A 83 0.63 4.58 -17.89
CA LEU A 83 0.75 3.87 -19.17
C LEU A 83 1.31 2.44 -19.01
N ASP A 84 1.60 2.00 -17.78
CA ASP A 84 2.03 0.63 -17.53
C ASP A 84 0.86 -0.36 -17.77
N PRO A 85 1.11 -1.51 -18.43
CA PRO A 85 0.09 -2.53 -18.64
C PRO A 85 -0.59 -3.02 -17.35
N ARG A 86 0.12 -3.03 -16.21
CA ARG A 86 -0.43 -3.40 -14.90
C ARG A 86 -1.45 -2.39 -14.40
N THR A 87 -1.21 -1.10 -14.64
CA THR A 87 -2.16 -0.03 -14.32
C THR A 87 -3.42 -0.17 -15.17
N LYS A 88 -3.27 -0.42 -16.48
CA LYS A 88 -4.43 -0.71 -17.34
C LYS A 88 -5.20 -1.94 -16.85
N TYR A 89 -4.49 -3.01 -16.48
CA TYR A 89 -5.09 -4.23 -15.97
C TYR A 89 -5.93 -3.99 -14.70
N PHE A 90 -5.45 -3.14 -13.78
CA PHE A 90 -6.24 -2.73 -12.62
C PHE A 90 -7.60 -2.13 -13.01
N PHE A 91 -7.60 -1.16 -13.93
CA PHE A 91 -8.83 -0.50 -14.36
C PHE A 91 -9.77 -1.44 -15.12
N ASP A 92 -9.22 -2.35 -15.93
CA ASP A 92 -10.02 -3.37 -16.61
C ASP A 92 -10.72 -4.30 -15.60
N GLU A 93 -10.03 -4.70 -14.52
CA GLU A 93 -10.62 -5.52 -13.45
C GLU A 93 -11.66 -4.76 -12.62
N ARG A 94 -11.38 -3.48 -12.33
CA ARG A 94 -12.32 -2.57 -11.67
C ARG A 94 -13.61 -2.43 -12.46
N GLU A 95 -13.51 -2.20 -13.77
CA GLU A 95 -14.67 -2.09 -14.67
C GLU A 95 -15.45 -3.41 -14.74
N LYS A 96 -14.76 -4.55 -14.84
CA LYS A 96 -15.40 -5.87 -14.82
C LYS A 96 -16.21 -6.10 -13.56
N PHE A 97 -15.67 -5.72 -12.40
CA PHE A 97 -16.37 -5.86 -11.12
C PHE A 97 -17.68 -5.05 -11.11
N VAL A 98 -17.63 -3.77 -11.49
CA VAL A 98 -18.84 -2.93 -11.59
C VAL A 98 -19.83 -3.53 -12.58
N LYS A 99 -19.32 -3.92 -13.77
CA LYS A 99 -19.94 -4.78 -14.79
C LYS A 99 -20.82 -5.88 -14.21
N GLU A 100 -20.21 -6.67 -13.34
CA GLU A 100 -20.80 -7.85 -12.75
C GLU A 100 -21.84 -7.52 -11.69
N MET A 101 -21.62 -6.48 -10.88
CA MET A 101 -22.58 -6.04 -9.88
C MET A 101 -23.86 -5.49 -10.51
N GLU A 102 -23.74 -4.69 -11.57
CA GLU A 102 -24.89 -4.19 -12.32
C GLU A 102 -25.72 -5.32 -12.93
N LYS A 103 -25.06 -6.34 -13.52
CA LYS A 103 -25.73 -7.55 -14.05
C LYS A 103 -26.48 -8.33 -12.98
N ARG A 104 -26.04 -8.26 -11.73
CA ARG A 104 -26.72 -8.88 -10.57
C ARG A 104 -27.84 -8.00 -10.01
N GLY A 105 -28.11 -6.85 -10.61
CA GLY A 105 -29.18 -5.93 -10.21
C GLY A 105 -28.79 -4.94 -9.11
N TYR A 106 -27.50 -4.80 -8.78
CA TYR A 106 -27.03 -3.82 -7.81
C TYR A 106 -26.82 -2.46 -8.46
N VAL A 107 -27.26 -1.40 -7.79
CA VAL A 107 -26.77 -0.04 -8.04
C VAL A 107 -25.44 0.11 -7.32
N VAL A 108 -24.37 0.39 -8.06
CA VAL A 108 -23.02 0.46 -7.49
C VAL A 108 -22.74 1.87 -6.98
N GLU A 109 -22.96 2.07 -5.68
CA GLU A 109 -22.47 3.23 -4.94
C GLU A 109 -21.39 2.79 -3.94
N VAL A 110 -20.34 3.59 -3.81
CA VAL A 110 -19.19 3.27 -2.96
C VAL A 110 -19.09 4.29 -1.84
N ASP A 111 -19.40 3.85 -0.63
CA ASP A 111 -19.27 4.62 0.62
C ASP A 111 -17.81 4.87 0.99
N ASN A 112 -16.94 3.89 0.76
CA ASN A 112 -15.52 3.93 1.06
C ASN A 112 -14.67 3.52 -0.15
N LYS A 113 -14.28 4.52 -0.94
CA LYS A 113 -13.47 4.33 -2.16
C LYS A 113 -12.19 3.55 -1.87
N LYS A 114 -11.47 3.85 -0.79
CA LYS A 114 -10.20 3.17 -0.45
C LYS A 114 -10.41 1.68 -0.21
N ARG A 115 -11.47 1.31 0.52
CA ARG A 115 -11.80 -0.09 0.78
C ARG A 115 -12.19 -0.83 -0.50
N PHE A 116 -12.97 -0.19 -1.36
CA PHE A 116 -13.36 -0.75 -2.65
C PHE A 116 -12.15 -1.02 -3.54
N GLU A 117 -11.33 0.01 -3.82
CA GLU A 117 -10.16 -0.13 -4.69
C GLU A 117 -9.14 -1.12 -4.08
N GLY A 118 -8.93 -1.08 -2.76
CA GLY A 118 -8.06 -2.02 -2.06
C GLY A 118 -8.50 -3.48 -2.18
N ALA A 119 -9.82 -3.75 -2.19
CA ALA A 119 -10.33 -5.10 -2.40
C ALA A 119 -10.06 -5.62 -3.82
N ILE A 120 -10.13 -4.75 -4.84
CA ILE A 120 -9.74 -5.10 -6.21
C ILE A 120 -8.25 -5.41 -6.29
N VAL A 121 -7.39 -4.61 -5.64
CA VAL A 121 -5.95 -4.89 -5.53
C VAL A 121 -5.69 -6.24 -4.88
N ASP A 122 -6.35 -6.53 -3.75
CA ASP A 122 -6.21 -7.82 -3.06
C ASP A 122 -6.57 -9.00 -3.96
N GLN A 123 -7.70 -8.93 -4.67
CA GLN A 123 -8.12 -9.97 -5.62
C GLN A 123 -7.11 -10.16 -6.76
N ILE A 124 -6.56 -9.06 -7.28
CA ILE A 124 -5.52 -9.12 -8.32
C ILE A 124 -4.27 -9.81 -7.77
N CYS A 125 -3.77 -9.37 -6.62
CA CYS A 125 -2.57 -9.94 -6.00
C CYS A 125 -2.74 -11.42 -5.67
N GLU A 126 -3.88 -11.84 -5.12
CA GLU A 126 -4.15 -13.23 -4.79
C GLU A 126 -4.19 -14.13 -6.03
N ARG A 127 -4.85 -13.67 -7.10
CA ARG A 127 -5.01 -14.44 -8.34
C ARG A 127 -3.71 -14.53 -9.13
N LYS A 128 -2.95 -13.43 -9.21
CA LYS A 128 -1.68 -13.36 -9.94
C LYS A 128 -0.47 -13.78 -9.10
N LYS A 129 -0.67 -14.05 -7.80
CA LYS A 129 0.37 -14.41 -6.84
C LYS A 129 1.47 -13.34 -6.77
N TYR A 130 1.04 -12.07 -6.74
CA TYR A 130 1.93 -10.94 -6.48
C TYR A 130 2.24 -10.86 -4.98
N ASP A 131 3.51 -10.66 -4.67
CA ASP A 131 3.99 -10.55 -3.29
C ASP A 131 3.98 -9.10 -2.80
N VAL A 132 3.99 -8.12 -3.71
CA VAL A 132 3.99 -6.69 -3.40
C VAL A 132 3.11 -5.92 -4.38
N ALA A 133 2.35 -4.95 -3.86
CA ALA A 133 1.69 -3.91 -4.65
C ALA A 133 2.31 -2.54 -4.35
N ARG A 134 2.47 -1.69 -5.37
CA ARG A 134 3.00 -0.32 -5.22
C ARG A 134 2.14 0.69 -5.99
N ALA A 135 1.87 1.83 -5.38
CA ALA A 135 1.19 2.94 -6.04
C ALA A 135 1.59 4.30 -5.46
N CYS A 136 1.36 5.35 -6.26
CA CYS A 136 1.36 6.72 -5.76
C CYS A 136 0.15 6.93 -4.85
N THR A 137 0.35 7.46 -3.65
CA THR A 137 -0.71 7.69 -2.67
C THR A 137 -0.78 9.13 -2.17
N TYR A 138 -1.91 9.46 -1.57
CA TYR A 138 -2.26 10.79 -1.08
C TYR A 138 -2.22 10.75 0.44
N THR A 139 -1.02 10.81 0.99
CA THR A 139 -0.80 10.74 2.42
C THR A 139 -0.98 12.11 3.04
N TYR A 140 -1.76 12.19 4.11
CA TYR A 140 -2.08 13.47 4.73
C TYR A 140 -0.84 14.15 5.30
N GLN A 141 -0.70 15.45 5.02
CA GLN A 141 0.24 16.32 5.72
C GLN A 141 -0.48 17.00 6.90
N GLN A 142 0.27 17.50 7.90
CA GLN A 142 -0.34 18.10 9.09
C GLN A 142 -1.23 19.30 8.75
N TYR A 143 -0.82 20.14 7.80
CA TYR A 143 -1.61 21.29 7.40
C TYR A 143 -2.88 20.90 6.64
N ASP A 144 -2.90 19.77 5.92
CA ASP A 144 -4.11 19.28 5.26
C ASP A 144 -5.24 19.03 6.26
N GLU A 145 -4.91 18.52 7.46
CA GLU A 145 -5.88 18.32 8.53
C GLU A 145 -6.36 19.64 9.14
N ILE A 146 -5.45 20.60 9.35
CA ILE A 146 -5.76 21.92 9.92
C ILE A 146 -6.72 22.69 9.02
N TYR A 147 -6.48 22.65 7.71
CA TYR A 147 -7.23 23.44 6.73
C TYR A 147 -8.26 22.63 5.95
N SER A 148 -8.47 21.36 6.31
CA SER A 148 -9.37 20.43 5.60
C SER A 148 -9.08 20.35 4.08
N LEU A 149 -7.80 20.36 3.72
CA LEU A 149 -7.36 20.29 2.32
C LEU A 149 -7.17 18.84 1.87
N ASN A 150 -7.24 18.64 0.55
CA ASN A 150 -6.80 17.41 -0.10
C ASN A 150 -6.09 17.80 -1.41
N SER A 151 -4.85 17.36 -1.57
CA SER A 151 -4.13 17.54 -2.84
C SER A 151 -4.70 16.64 -3.92
N ILE A 152 -4.79 17.16 -5.14
CA ILE A 152 -5.08 16.36 -6.35
C ILE A 152 -3.81 15.67 -6.89
N PHE A 153 -2.64 16.03 -6.39
CA PHE A 153 -1.36 15.42 -6.71
C PHE A 153 -0.92 14.49 -5.58
N ALA A 154 -0.48 13.28 -5.96
CA ALA A 154 0.10 12.33 -5.02
C ALA A 154 1.38 12.91 -4.41
N ASN A 155 1.63 12.60 -3.15
CA ASN A 155 2.76 13.13 -2.40
C ASN A 155 3.60 12.02 -1.73
N GLY A 156 3.29 10.76 -2.00
CA GLY A 156 4.05 9.61 -1.53
C GLY A 156 3.89 8.43 -2.46
N VAL A 157 4.77 7.45 -2.29
CA VAL A 157 4.68 6.14 -2.92
C VAL A 157 4.60 5.12 -1.80
N GLU A 158 3.44 4.45 -1.68
CA GLU A 158 3.27 3.38 -0.71
C GLU A 158 3.48 2.02 -1.36
N ILE A 159 4.12 1.16 -0.58
CA ILE A 159 4.35 -0.25 -0.89
C ILE A 159 3.51 -1.05 0.10
N CYS A 160 2.69 -1.96 -0.43
CA CYS A 160 1.91 -2.92 0.35
C CYS A 160 2.47 -4.32 0.10
N VAL A 161 3.20 -4.84 1.09
CA VAL A 161 3.76 -6.18 1.09
C VAL A 161 2.68 -7.19 1.47
N LYS A 162 2.40 -8.12 0.56
CA LYS A 162 1.42 -9.21 0.69
C LYS A 162 2.05 -10.47 1.27
N ASN A 163 3.30 -10.75 0.88
CA ASN A 163 4.12 -11.83 1.43
C ASN A 163 5.40 -11.27 2.05
N GLU A 164 5.64 -11.59 3.32
CA GLU A 164 6.74 -11.03 4.09
C GLU A 164 8.13 -11.57 3.71
N ASP A 165 8.18 -12.68 2.97
CA ASP A 165 9.44 -13.32 2.53
C ASP A 165 10.32 -12.41 1.66
N CYS A 166 9.72 -11.41 1.00
CA CYS A 166 10.46 -10.43 0.20
C CYS A 166 11.11 -9.32 1.02
N MET A 167 10.95 -9.31 2.36
CA MET A 167 11.51 -8.29 3.24
C MET A 167 12.82 -8.76 3.87
N LYS A 168 13.88 -7.97 3.71
CA LYS A 168 15.18 -8.19 4.33
C LYS A 168 15.47 -7.09 5.36
N VAL A 169 16.18 -7.48 6.42
CA VAL A 169 16.77 -6.53 7.35
C VAL A 169 17.83 -5.72 6.60
N SER A 170 17.79 -4.40 6.74
CA SER A 170 18.74 -3.47 6.12
C SER A 170 20.04 -3.36 6.89
#